data_AF-A0AAJ4VXJ3-F1
#
_entry.id   AF-A0AAJ4VXJ3-F1
#
_cell.length_a   1.000
_cell.length_b   1.000
_cell.length_c   1.000
_cell.angle_alpha   90.00
_cell.angle_beta   90.00
_cell.angle_gamma   90.00
#
_symmetry.space_group_name_H-M   'P 1'
#
loop_
_entity.id
_entity.type
_entity.pdbx_description
1 polymer ?
#
loop_
_entity_poly.entity_id
_entity_poly.type
_entity_poly.pdbx_seq_one_letter_code
_entity_poly.pdbx_strand_id
1 'polypeptide(L)' 'MEEFFVSRASAVERIVRARRALMKEIEGASAGAFALSQGPSLLDRLEQLMFDVRAGRISDFVMPSLTSKVRILVMAD' A
#
# COMPACT_ATOMS: atom_id res chain seq x y z
N MET A 1 6.52 -9.84 -10.23
CA MET A 1 6.00 -8.49 -9.95
C MET A 1 4.75 -8.37 -10.78
N GLU A 2 3.60 -8.17 -10.13
CA GLU A 2 2.31 -8.03 -10.81
C GLU A 2 2.05 -6.55 -11.11
N GLU A 3 1.37 -6.25 -12.20
CA GLU A 3 0.98 -4.89 -12.58
C GLU A 3 -0.54 -4.78 -12.70
N PHE A 4 -1.11 -3.70 -12.16
CA PHE A 4 -2.54 -3.40 -12.28
C PHE A 4 -2.76 -1.99 -12.84
N PHE A 5 -3.73 -1.88 -13.74
CA PHE A 5 -4.23 -0.61 -14.27
C PHE A 5 -5.61 -0.36 -13.66
N VAL A 6 -5.76 0.73 -12.93
CA VAL A 6 -6.98 1.00 -12.14
C VAL A 6 -7.36 2.47 -12.16
N SER A 7 -8.62 2.79 -11.85
CA SER A 7 -9.03 4.17 -11.59
C SER A 7 -8.41 4.70 -10.30
N ARG A 8 -8.43 6.03 -10.12
CA ARG A 8 -7.96 6.68 -8.88
C ARG A 8 -8.68 6.15 -7.64
N ALA A 9 -10.00 5.98 -7.72
CA ALA A 9 -10.81 5.47 -6.61
C ALA A 9 -10.40 4.04 -6.23
N SER A 10 -10.22 3.16 -7.22
CA SER A 10 -9.79 1.78 -6.99
C SER A 10 -8.35 1.69 -6.48
N ALA A 11 -7.46 2.60 -6.90
CA ALA A 11 -6.11 2.69 -6.34
C ALA A 11 -6.13 3.04 -4.84
N VAL A 12 -6.92 4.05 -4.46
CA VAL A 12 -7.11 4.44 -3.05
C VAL A 12 -7.68 3.28 -2.24
N GLU A 13 -8.71 2.59 -2.75
CA GLU A 13 -9.29 1.42 -2.07
C GLU A 13 -8.25 0.32 -1.82
N ARG A 14 -7.40 0.02 -2.81
CA ARG A 14 -6.32 -0.97 -2.69
C ARG A 14 -5.31 -0.58 -1.62
N ILE A 15 -4.93 0.70 -1.54
CA ILE A 15 -4.02 1.21 -0.51
C ILE A 15 -4.65 1.03 0.89
N VAL A 16 -5.94 1.36 1.05
CA VAL A 16 -6.65 1.17 2.32
C VAL A 16 -6.70 -0.31 2.73
N ARG A 17 -6.96 -1.21 1.77
CA ARG A 17 -6.95 -2.66 2.02
C ARG A 17 -5.55 -3.15 2.44
N ALA A 18 -4.49 -2.69 1.77
CA ALA A 18 -3.12 -3.01 2.13
C ALA A 18 -2.76 -2.53 3.55
N ARG A 19 -3.15 -1.30 3.92
CA ARG A 19 -2.93 -0.75 5.27
C ARG A 19 -3.62 -1.58 6.34
N ARG A 20 -4.88 -2.00 6.12
CA ARG A 20 -5.62 -2.87 7.04
C ARG A 20 -4.98 -4.25 7.18
N ALA A 21 -4.52 -4.83 6.07
CA ALA A 21 -3.83 -6.12 6.10
C ALA A 21 -2.53 -6.04 6.90
N LEU A 22 -1.74 -4.99 6.68
CA LEU A 22 -0.49 -4.77 7.39
C LEU A 22 -0.70 -4.55 8.89
N MET A 23 -1.71 -3.77 9.30
CA MET A 23 -2.05 -3.60 10.73
C MET A 23 -2.34 -4.95 11.39
N LYS A 24 -3.17 -5.80 10.74
CA LYS A 24 -3.46 -7.14 11.24
C LYS A 24 -2.22 -8.03 11.33
N GLU A 25 -1.30 -7.91 10.38
CA GLU A 25 -0.07 -8.69 10.36
C GLU A 25 0.88 -8.27 11.50
N ILE A 26 0.95 -6.98 11.83
CA ILE A 26 1.75 -6.46 12.94
C ILE A 26 1.14 -6.85 14.30
N GLU A 27 -0.19 -6.79 14.43
CA GLU A 27 -0.91 -7.14 15.66
C GLU A 27 -0.95 -8.65 15.93
N GLY A 28 -0.76 -9.47 14.90
CA GLY A 28 -0.82 -10.93 15.03
C GLY A 28 0.33 -11.50 15.85
N ALA A 29 0.04 -12.54 16.65
CA ALA A 29 1.04 -13.27 17.43
C ALA A 29 2.14 -13.95 16.57
N SER A 30 1.93 -14.05 15.25
CA SER A 30 2.88 -14.56 14.27
C SER A 30 3.74 -13.48 13.61
N ALA A 31 3.62 -12.21 14.02
CA ALA A 31 4.43 -11.13 13.47
C ALA A 31 5.91 -11.42 13.75
N GLY A 32 6.67 -11.75 12.70
CA GLY A 32 8.12 -11.91 12.83
C GLY A 32 8.80 -10.58 13.17
N ALA A 33 10.01 -10.64 13.74
CA ALA A 33 10.79 -9.45 14.09
C ALA A 33 10.94 -8.46 12.92
N PHE A 34 10.97 -8.97 11.68
CA PHE A 34 10.98 -8.16 10.46
C PHE A 34 9.71 -7.30 10.31
N ALA A 35 8.52 -7.91 10.44
CA ALA A 35 7.24 -7.22 10.34
C ALA A 35 7.07 -6.15 11.43
N LEU A 36 7.51 -6.46 12.66
CA LEU A 36 7.49 -5.50 13.77
C LEU A 36 8.43 -4.31 13.54
N SER A 37 9.59 -4.53 12.93
CA SER A 37 10.56 -3.46 12.67
C SER A 37 10.17 -2.56 11.48
N GLN A 38 9.67 -3.14 10.39
CA GLN A 38 9.37 -2.42 9.16
C GLN A 38 7.92 -1.93 9.09
N GLY A 39 7.01 -2.63 9.77
CA GLY A 39 5.57 -2.41 9.73
C GLY A 39 5.15 -0.96 9.98
N PRO A 40 5.59 -0.30 11.08
CA PRO A 40 5.23 1.09 11.35
C PRO A 40 5.60 2.03 10.19
N SER A 41 6.83 1.93 9.68
CA SER A 41 7.28 2.75 8.55
C SER A 41 6.52 2.48 7.25
N LEU A 42 6.06 1.24 7.05
CA LEU A 42 5.24 0.88 5.90
C LEU A 42 3.81 1.42 6.03
N LEU A 43 3.26 1.48 7.24
CA LEU A 43 1.96 2.11 7.51
C LEU A 43 2.00 3.62 7.17
N ASP A 44 3.06 4.32 7.58
CA ASP A 44 3.24 5.75 7.28
C ASP A 44 3.35 5.98 5.76
N ARG A 45 4.11 5.12 5.07
CA ARG A 45 4.23 5.18 3.59
C ARG A 45 2.90 4.95 2.89
N LEU A 46 2.10 3.98 3.36
CA LEU A 46 0.77 3.71 2.80
C LEU A 46 -0.18 4.88 3.02
N GLU A 47 -0.13 5.53 4.18
CA GLU A 47 -0.94 6.70 4.48
C GLU A 47 -0.57 7.90 3.59
N GLN A 48 0.72 8.22 3.50
CA GLN A 48 1.20 9.29 2.61
C GLN A 48 0.80 9.03 1.14
N LEU A 49 1.04 7.79 0.66
CA LEU A 49 0.71 7.38 -0.69
C LEU A 49 -0.79 7.50 -1.00
N MET A 50 -1.66 7.17 -0.03
CA MET A 50 -3.11 7.34 -0.17
C MET A 50 -3.47 8.80 -0.45
N PHE A 51 -2.90 9.75 0.30
CA PHE A 51 -3.14 11.17 0.09
C PHE A 51 -2.60 11.66 -1.26
N ASP A 52 -1.42 11.21 -1.66
CA ASP A 52 -0.80 11.60 -2.92
C ASP A 52 -1.56 11.07 -4.14
N VAL A 53 -2.01 9.82 -4.11
CA VAL A 53 -2.84 9.22 -5.17
C VAL A 53 -4.20 9.91 -5.24
N ARG A 54 -4.83 10.15 -4.08
CA ARG A 54 -6.12 10.87 -4.02
C ARG A 54 -6.01 12.28 -4.59
N ALA A 55 -4.90 12.97 -4.33
CA ALA A 55 -4.62 14.31 -4.86
C ALA A 55 -4.17 14.30 -6.34
N GLY A 56 -3.99 13.13 -6.96
CA GLY A 56 -3.49 13.01 -8.32
C GLY A 56 -2.00 13.36 -8.48
N ARG A 57 -1.24 13.43 -7.39
CA ARG A 57 0.21 13.71 -7.41
C ARG A 57 1.03 12.49 -7.84
N ILE A 58 0.53 11.29 -7.55
CA ILE A 58 1.15 10.01 -7.92
C ILE A 58 0.16 9.18 -8.72
N SER A 59 0.60 8.69 -9.87
CA SER A 59 -0.16 7.81 -10.75
C SER A 59 0.56 6.50 -11.10
N ASP A 60 1.82 6.33 -10.69
CA ASP A 60 2.60 5.11 -10.89
C ASP A 60 3.40 4.84 -9.62
N PHE A 61 3.15 3.68 -9.00
CA PHE A 61 3.81 3.32 -7.74
C PHE A 61 3.86 1.82 -7.53
N VAL A 62 4.84 1.37 -6.74
CA VAL A 62 4.86 0.02 -6.19
C VAL A 62 4.22 0.04 -4.81
N MET A 63 3.24 -0.85 -4.59
CA MET A 63 2.53 -0.97 -3.32
C MET A 63 3.52 -1.27 -2.19
N PRO A 64 3.62 -0.41 -1.17
CA PRO A 64 4.41 -0.71 0.03
C PRO A 64 3.87 -1.96 0.71
N SER A 65 4.71 -2.99 0.84
CA SER A 65 4.37 -4.23 1.54
C SER A 65 5.63 -4.91 2.07
N LEU A 66 5.46 -5.92 2.93
CA LEU A 66 6.58 -6.65 3.53
C LEU A 66 7.28 -7.61 2.57
N THR A 67 6.54 -8.21 1.63
CA THR A 67 7.04 -9.33 0.81
C THR A 67 6.61 -9.25 -0.66
N SER A 68 5.51 -8.54 -0.95
CA SER A 68 4.95 -8.47 -2.29
C SER A 68 5.43 -7.25 -3.06
N LYS A 69 5.64 -7.43 -4.37
CA LYS A 69 5.94 -6.34 -5.30
C LYS A 69 4.84 -6.26 -6.34
N VAL A 70 3.89 -5.37 -6.09
CA VAL A 70 2.77 -5.07 -6.99
C VAL A 70 2.91 -3.62 -7.46
N ARG A 71 2.94 -3.40 -8.76
CA ARG A 71 2.90 -2.05 -9.36
C ARG A 71 1.46 -1.68 -9.69
N ILE A 72 1.09 -0.45 -9.37
CA ILE A 72 -0.22 0.13 -9.68
C ILE A 72 0.00 1.32 -10.60
N LEU A 73 -0.66 1.27 -11.77
CA LEU A 73 -0.80 2.40 -12.66
C LEU A 73 -2.22 2.95 -12.56
N VAL A 74 -2.33 4.20 -12.17
CA VAL A 74 -3.58 4.93 -12.05
C VAL A 74 -3.88 5.57 -13.40
N MET A 75 -4.95 5.10 -14.02
CA MET A 75 -5.43 5.66 -15.28
C MET A 75 -6.11 7.01 -15.00
N ALA A 76 -5.86 7.99 -15.87
CA ALA A 76 -6.67 9.20 -15.89
C ALA A 76 -8.10 8.79 -16.27
N ASP A 77 -9.08 9.29 -15.50
CA ASP A 77 -10.50 9.13 -15.84
C ASP A 77 -10.81 9.87 -17.15
#